data_AF-A0A2E1SK18-F1
#
_entry.id   AF-A0A2E1SK18-F1
#
_cell.length_a   1.000
_cell.length_b   1.000
_cell.length_c   1.000
_cell.angle_alpha   90.00
_cell.angle_beta   90.00
_cell.angle_gamma   90.00
#
_symmetry.space_group_name_H-M   'P 1'
#
loop_
_entity.id
_entity.type
_entity.pdbx_description
1 polymer ?
#
loop_
_entity_poly.entity_id
_entity_poly.type
_entity_poly.pdbx_seq_one_letter_code
_entity_poly.pdbx_strand_id
1 'polypeptide(L)' 'MKTILLFTMGGTEWLLIALVVLLLFGGKKIPELMKGLGKGISEFKKGKDEVEKDLDD' A
#
# COMPACT_ATOMS: atom_id res chain seq x y z
N MET A 1 0.76 34.19 0.93
CA MET A 1 1.16 33.65 2.25
C MET A 1 0.05 32.88 2.96
N LYS A 2 -1.22 33.34 2.93
CA LYS A 2 -2.36 32.63 3.56
C LYS A 2 -2.68 31.24 2.96
N THR A 3 -2.43 31.07 1.66
CA THR A 3 -2.55 29.77 0.96
C THR A 3 -1.60 28.73 1.53
N ILE A 4 -0.34 29.07 1.78
CA ILE A 4 0.65 28.12 2.31
C ILE A 4 0.24 27.63 3.72
N LEU A 5 -0.36 28.49 4.55
CA LEU A 5 -0.83 28.14 5.91
C LEU A 5 -2.11 27.29 5.94
N LEU A 6 -2.99 27.39 4.94
CA LEU A 6 -4.16 26.51 4.80
C LEU A 6 -3.76 25.12 4.28
N PHE A 7 -2.67 25.04 3.52
CA PHE A 7 -2.15 23.78 2.99
C PHE A 7 -1.47 22.92 4.07
N THR A 8 -0.94 23.56 5.13
CA THR A 8 -0.24 22.91 6.25
C THR A 8 -1.16 22.37 7.36
N MET A 9 -2.47 22.71 7.36
CA MET A 9 -3.42 22.15 8.32
C MET A 9 -4.19 20.97 7.71
N GLY A 10 -3.48 19.84 7.59
CA GLY A 10 -4.08 18.51 7.75
C GLY A 10 -4.27 17.67 6.49
N GLY A 11 -4.76 18.24 5.38
CA GLY A 11 -5.12 17.43 4.19
C GLY A 11 -4.18 17.57 3.00
N THR A 12 -3.62 18.76 2.79
CA THR A 12 -3.00 19.09 1.50
C THR A 12 -1.57 18.58 1.39
N GLU A 13 -0.82 18.48 2.50
CA GLU A 13 0.49 17.82 2.52
C GLU A 13 0.40 16.34 2.14
N TRP A 14 -0.59 15.60 2.66
CA TRP A 14 -0.82 14.21 2.28
C TRP A 14 -1.11 14.06 0.79
N LEU A 15 -1.92 14.96 0.22
CA LEU A 15 -2.21 14.97 -1.21
C LEU A 15 -0.95 15.25 -2.04
N LEU A 16 -0.10 16.17 -1.59
CA LEU A 16 1.13 16.54 -2.28
C LEU A 16 2.19 15.42 -2.21
N ILE A 17 2.31 14.75 -1.07
CA ILE A 17 3.14 13.54 -0.90
C ILE A 17 2.63 12.43 -1.82
N ALA A 18 1.32 12.17 -1.82
CA ALA A 18 0.72 11.17 -2.70
C ALA A 18 0.98 11.49 -4.19
N LEU A 19 0.91 12.77 -4.57
CA LEU A 19 1.22 13.21 -5.93
C LEU A 19 2.69 13.00 -6.29
N VAL A 20 3.63 13.32 -5.40
CA VAL A 20 5.07 13.07 -5.62
C VAL A 20 5.34 11.57 -5.75
N VAL A 21 4.79 10.75 -4.86
CA VAL A 21 4.91 9.29 -4.93
C VAL A 21 4.30 8.76 -6.24
N LEU A 22 3.16 9.29 -6.67
CA LEU A 22 2.52 8.92 -7.93
C LEU A 22 3.37 9.31 -9.15
N LEU A 23 4.08 10.43 -9.12
CA LEU A 23 4.98 10.84 -10.21
C LEU A 23 6.25 9.99 -10.26
N LEU A 24 6.82 9.61 -9.10
CA LEU A 24 8.02 8.79 -9.03
C LEU A 24 7.76 7.32 -9.44
N PHE A 25 6.68 6.74 -8.93
CA PHE A 25 6.35 5.34 -9.18
C PHE A 25 5.43 5.16 -10.40
N GLY A 26 4.67 6.18 -10.78
CA GLY A 26 3.63 6.09 -11.80
C GLY A 26 2.35 5.42 -11.29
N GLY A 27 1.19 5.85 -11.80
CA GLY A 27 -0.11 5.32 -11.37
C GLY A 27 -0.36 3.85 -11.65
N LYS A 28 0.45 3.22 -12.51
CA LYS A 28 0.34 1.78 -12.83
C LYS A 28 1.16 0.88 -11.89
N LYS A 29 2.29 1.37 -11.34
CA LYS A 29 3.17 0.52 -10.51
C LYS A 29 2.60 0.26 -9.12
N ILE A 30 1.91 1.22 -8.52
CA ILE A 30 1.32 1.02 -7.19
C ILE A 30 0.29 -0.13 -7.19
N PRO A 31 -0.70 -0.17 -8.11
CA PRO A 31 -1.61 -1.31 -8.22
C PRO A 31 -0.92 -2.64 -8.55
N GLU A 32 0.13 -2.61 -9.36
CA GLU A 32 0.88 -3.81 -9.75
C GLU A 32 1.65 -4.40 -8.56
N LEU A 33 2.32 -3.55 -7.77
CA LEU A 33 2.98 -3.92 -6.53
C LEU A 33 1.98 -4.44 -5.50
N MET A 34 0.82 -3.77 -5.34
CA MET A 34 -0.24 -4.24 -4.44
C MET A 34 -0.79 -5.62 -4.85
N LYS A 35 -0.98 -5.87 -6.15
CA LYS A 35 -1.42 -7.17 -6.66
C LYS A 35 -0.38 -8.26 -6.40
N GLY A 36 0.91 -7.97 -6.61
CA GLY A 36 2.01 -8.89 -6.31
C GLY A 36 2.11 -9.21 -4.83
N LEU A 37 2.10 -8.18 -3.98
CA LEU A 37 2.10 -8.31 -2.53
C LEU A 37 0.87 -9.08 -2.03
N GLY A 38 -0.32 -8.76 -2.53
CA GLY A 38 -1.56 -9.40 -2.13
C GLY A 38 -1.59 -10.89 -2.47
N LYS A 39 -1.08 -11.27 -3.66
CA LYS A 39 -0.89 -12.69 -4.01
C LYS A 39 0.11 -13.36 -3.08
N GLY A 40 1.26 -12.74 -2.83
CA GLY A 40 2.28 -13.28 -1.93
C GLY A 40 1.75 -13.52 -0.51
N ILE A 41 1.03 -12.55 0.06
CA ILE A 41 0.38 -12.67 1.37
C ILE A 41 -0.67 -13.78 1.36
N SER A 42 -1.48 -13.88 0.29
CA SER A 42 -2.50 -14.92 0.17
C SER A 42 -1.90 -16.33 0.12
N GLU A 43 -0.85 -16.55 -0.66
CA GLU A 43 -0.18 -17.85 -0.77
C GLU A 43 0.56 -18.19 0.54
N PHE A 44 1.19 -17.19 1.18
CA PHE A 44 1.81 -17.37 2.50
C PHE A 44 0.79 -17.81 3.55
N LYS A 45 -0.40 -17.18 3.56
CA LYS A 45 -1.46 -17.55 4.50
C LYS A 45 -1.99 -18.97 4.24
N LYS A 46 -2.21 -19.34 2.98
CA LYS A 46 -2.66 -20.71 2.64
C LYS A 46 -1.65 -21.76 3.09
N GLY A 47 -0.36 -21.56 2.80
CA GLY A 47 0.68 -22.49 3.23
C GLY A 47 0.78 -22.61 4.75
N LYS A 48 0.58 -21.50 5.48
CA LYS A 48 0.49 -21.53 6.94
C LYS A 48 -0.71 -22.34 7.43
N ASP A 49 -1.88 -22.13 6.84
CA ASP A 49 -3.13 -22.81 7.21
C ASP A 49 -3.09 -24.32 6.87
N GLU A 50 -2.38 -24.72 5.80
CA GLU A 50 -2.13 -26.14 5.46
C GLU A 50 -1.20 -26.80 6.48
N VAL A 51 -0.09 -26.13 6.84
CA VAL A 51 0.85 -26.65 7.85
C VAL A 51 0.19 -26.76 9.23
N GLU A 52 -0.66 -25.82 9.63
CA GLU A 52 -1.40 -25.92 10.90
C GLU A 52 -2.37 -27.12 10.91
N LYS A 53 -3.06 -27.40 9.79
CA LYS A 53 -3.94 -28.58 9.68
C LYS A 53 -3.18 -29.89 9.76
N ASP A 54 -2.03 -30.00 9.08
CA ASP A 54 -1.19 -31.20 9.11
C ASP A 54 -0.59 -31.49 10.50
N LEU A 55 -0.56 -30.49 11.39
CA LEU A 55 -0.06 -30.63 12.77
C LEU A 55 -1.15 -30.95 13.79
N ASP A 56 -2.41 -30.62 13.48
CA ASP A 56 -3.58 -30.83 14.34
C ASP A 56 -4.28 -32.19 14.08
N ASP A 57 -3.94 -32.87 12.98
CA ASP A 57 -4.31 -34.26 12.63
C ASP A 57 -3.27 -35.30 13.15
#